data_AF-A0A7L3WSB7-F1
#
_entry.id   AF-A0A7L3WSB7-F1
#
_cell.length_a   1.000
_cell.length_b   1.000
_cell.length_c   1.000
_cell.angle_alpha   90.00
_cell.angle_beta   90.00
_cell.angle_gamma   90.00
#
_symmetry.space_group_name_H-M   'P 1'
#
loop_
_entity.id
_entity.type
_entity.pdbx_description
1 polymer ?
#
loop_
_entity_poly.entity_id
_entity_poly.type
_entity_poly.pdbx_seq_one_letter_code
_entity_poly.pdbx_strand_id
1 'polypeptide(L)'
;ELNQILMETPPVWKGSSKLFRTLNEKGVISYTEYLFLLCILTKPHAGFRIAFNMFDTDGNEMVDKKEFLVLQEIFRKKNEKRERKGDEEKRAMLRLQLYGYHTSTNSVPKTEGEDLVPRSYWDTLRRSTSQALFSDLAERADDISSSLSDTTLLVHFFGKKGKAELNFEDFYRFMDNLQTEVLEIEFLSYSNGMNTISEEDFAHILLRYTNVENTSSYLENMRGTIPEEKGITFDEFRSFFQFLNNLEDFTIAMQMYNFASRSIGQGKY
;
A
#
# COMPACT_ATOMS: atom_id res chain seq x y z
N GLU A 1 10.59 26.40 -3.20
CA GLU A 1 10.87 25.45 -2.10
C GLU A 1 10.50 24.02 -2.47
N LEU A 2 9.25 23.71 -2.81
CA LEU A 2 8.83 22.35 -3.20
C LEU A 2 9.70 21.69 -4.28
N ASN A 3 9.94 22.38 -5.40
CA ASN A 3 10.80 21.85 -6.47
C ASN A 3 12.22 21.55 -6.00
N GLN A 4 12.73 22.28 -5.01
CA GLN A 4 14.07 22.09 -4.46
C GLN A 4 14.13 20.84 -3.57
N ILE A 5 13.08 20.56 -2.79
CA ILE A 5 12.94 19.31 -2.04
C ILE A 5 12.94 18.11 -3.00
N LEU A 6 12.18 18.20 -4.09
CA LEU A 6 12.10 17.17 -5.11
C LEU A 6 13.39 16.99 -5.93
N MET A 7 14.29 17.98 -5.94
CA MET A 7 15.58 17.83 -6.63
C MET A 7 16.49 16.80 -5.97
N GLU A 8 16.32 16.56 -4.67
CA GLU A 8 17.09 15.59 -3.89
C GLU A 8 16.52 14.17 -3.99
N THR A 9 15.35 13.98 -4.61
CA THR A 9 14.73 12.67 -4.76
C THR A 9 15.66 11.71 -5.53
N PRO A 10 16.06 10.57 -4.95
CA PRO A 10 16.91 9.60 -5.62
C PRO A 10 16.14 8.94 -6.78
N PRO A 11 16.81 8.53 -7.87
CA PRO A 11 16.17 7.77 -8.94
C PRO A 11 15.85 6.33 -8.51
N VAL A 12 14.96 5.66 -9.24
CA VAL A 12 14.47 4.30 -8.93
C VAL A 12 15.55 3.23 -8.72
N TRP A 13 16.67 3.31 -9.45
CA TRP A 13 17.80 2.37 -9.30
C TRP A 13 18.58 2.55 -7.99
N LYS A 14 18.36 3.65 -7.26
CA LYS A 14 18.87 3.86 -5.89
C LYS A 14 17.86 3.42 -4.81
N GLY A 15 16.74 2.80 -5.18
CA GLY A 15 15.77 2.27 -4.22
C GLY A 15 16.39 1.28 -3.25
N SER A 16 16.04 1.39 -1.97
CA SER A 16 16.49 0.51 -0.88
C SER A 16 15.48 0.51 0.27
N SER A 17 15.61 -0.41 1.23
CA SER A 17 14.81 -0.43 2.47
C SER A 17 15.09 0.75 3.42
N LYS A 18 15.87 1.75 2.98
CA LYS A 18 16.17 2.98 3.73
C LYS A 18 15.74 4.24 2.96
N LEU A 19 14.97 4.07 1.88
CA LEU A 19 14.59 5.17 0.99
C LEU A 19 13.87 6.28 1.76
N PHE A 20 12.82 5.94 2.50
CA PHE A 20 11.99 6.92 3.20
C PHE A 20 12.72 7.52 4.40
N ARG A 21 13.50 6.73 5.15
CA ARG A 21 14.32 7.24 6.26
C ARG A 21 15.45 8.17 5.79
N THR A 22 16.03 7.89 4.62
CA THR A 22 17.07 8.75 4.03
C THR A 22 16.48 10.06 3.53
N LEU A 23 15.28 10.01 2.95
CA LEU A 23 14.54 11.21 2.55
C LEU A 23 14.11 12.05 3.77
N ASN A 24 13.77 11.39 4.89
CA ASN A 24 13.29 12.04 6.11
C ASN A 24 12.13 13.01 5.79
N GLU A 25 12.28 14.30 6.13
CA GLU A 25 11.29 15.34 5.83
C GLU A 25 11.42 15.94 4.41
N LYS A 26 12.40 15.48 3.62
CA LYS A 26 12.68 15.97 2.26
C LYS A 26 11.89 15.22 1.19
N GLY A 27 10.57 15.16 1.36
CA GLY A 27 9.68 14.55 0.39
C GLY A 27 8.26 15.04 0.51
N VAL A 28 7.48 14.80 -0.53
CA VAL A 28 6.05 15.05 -0.56
C VAL A 28 5.32 13.83 -1.11
N ILE A 29 4.24 13.47 -0.42
CA ILE A 29 3.38 12.34 -0.75
C ILE A 29 1.96 12.90 -0.77
N SER A 30 1.29 12.76 -1.90
CA SER A 30 -0.12 13.11 -2.05
C SER A 30 -1.02 12.10 -1.34
N TYR A 31 -2.29 12.45 -1.10
CA TYR A 31 -3.24 11.54 -0.46
C TYR A 31 -3.42 10.22 -1.24
N THR A 32 -3.45 10.29 -2.55
CA THR A 32 -3.59 9.12 -3.44
C THR A 32 -2.37 8.21 -3.39
N GLU A 33 -1.17 8.79 -3.30
CA GLU A 33 0.07 8.06 -3.09
C GLU A 33 0.15 7.45 -1.69
N TYR A 34 -0.32 8.14 -0.66
CA TYR A 34 -0.44 7.56 0.67
C TYR A 34 -1.31 6.30 0.67
N LEU A 35 -2.47 6.34 0.02
CA LEU A 35 -3.32 5.16 -0.15
C LEU A 35 -2.60 4.06 -0.93
N PHE A 36 -1.89 4.41 -2.01
CA PHE A 36 -1.07 3.46 -2.76
C PHE A 36 -0.01 2.77 -1.87
N LEU A 37 0.72 3.54 -1.07
CA LEU A 37 1.73 3.01 -0.13
C LEU A 37 1.10 2.09 0.92
N LEU A 38 -0.02 2.47 1.54
CA LEU A 38 -0.75 1.60 2.47
C LEU A 38 -1.15 0.26 1.82
N CYS A 39 -1.50 0.31 0.54
CA CYS A 39 -1.97 -0.85 -0.20
C CYS A 39 -0.84 -1.72 -0.71
N ILE A 40 0.39 -1.20 -0.75
CA ILE A 40 1.60 -2.00 -0.88
C ILE A 40 1.87 -2.77 0.40
N LEU A 41 1.76 -2.14 1.58
CA LEU A 41 2.13 -2.77 2.86
C LEU A 41 1.39 -4.08 3.15
N THR A 42 0.14 -4.20 2.68
CA THR A 42 -0.73 -5.37 2.88
C THR A 42 -0.78 -6.31 1.69
N LYS A 43 0.00 -6.06 0.63
CA LYS A 43 -0.05 -6.87 -0.58
C LYS A 43 0.93 -8.06 -0.49
N PRO A 44 0.49 -9.29 -0.78
CA PRO A 44 1.40 -10.42 -0.92
C PRO A 44 2.28 -10.27 -2.17
N HIS A 45 3.50 -10.81 -2.14
CA HIS A 45 4.45 -10.73 -3.25
C HIS A 45 3.88 -11.31 -4.56
N ALA A 46 3.12 -12.41 -4.48
CA ALA A 46 2.44 -13.00 -5.63
C ALA A 46 1.46 -12.02 -6.31
N GLY A 47 0.93 -11.06 -5.54
CA GLY A 47 0.05 -10.00 -6.04
C GLY A 47 0.76 -8.81 -6.67
N PHE A 48 2.10 -8.71 -6.60
CA PHE A 48 2.85 -7.56 -7.15
C PHE A 48 2.76 -7.52 -8.67
N ARG A 49 2.86 -8.67 -9.35
CA ARG A 49 2.67 -8.73 -10.80
C ARG A 49 1.26 -8.32 -11.20
N ILE A 50 0.26 -8.75 -10.45
CA ILE A 50 -1.13 -8.35 -10.70
C ILE A 50 -1.29 -6.84 -10.54
N ALA A 51 -0.65 -6.25 -9.52
CA ALA A 51 -0.67 -4.79 -9.33
C ALA A 51 0.01 -4.05 -10.48
N PHE A 52 1.17 -4.51 -10.93
CA PHE A 52 1.88 -3.94 -12.08
C PHE A 52 1.00 -3.96 -13.34
N ASN A 53 0.39 -5.11 -13.65
CA ASN A 53 -0.51 -5.28 -14.79
C ASN A 53 -1.81 -4.47 -14.67
N MET A 54 -2.16 -3.94 -13.49
CA MET A 54 -3.27 -3.01 -13.34
C MET A 54 -2.90 -1.58 -13.76
N PHE A 55 -1.60 -1.27 -13.79
CA PHE A 55 -1.07 0.01 -14.27
C PHE A 55 -0.72 -0.03 -15.75
N ASP A 56 -0.05 -1.09 -16.19
CA ASP A 56 0.33 -1.31 -17.59
C ASP A 56 -0.94 -1.62 -18.42
N THR A 57 -1.50 -0.58 -19.02
CA THR A 57 -2.81 -0.62 -19.67
C THR A 57 -2.72 -0.93 -21.16
N ASP A 58 -1.59 -0.58 -21.77
CA ASP A 58 -1.30 -0.88 -23.17
C ASP A 58 -0.58 -2.22 -23.35
N GLY A 59 -0.11 -2.84 -22.26
CA GLY A 59 0.54 -4.15 -22.25
C GLY A 59 1.99 -4.12 -22.72
N ASN A 60 2.66 -2.98 -22.62
CA ASN A 60 4.02 -2.76 -23.10
C ASN A 60 5.11 -3.24 -22.10
N GLU A 61 4.71 -3.82 -20.97
CA GLU A 61 5.56 -4.27 -19.85
C GLU A 61 6.30 -3.14 -19.11
N MET A 62 5.85 -1.90 -19.30
CA MET A 62 6.32 -0.70 -18.66
C MET A 62 5.13 0.07 -18.08
N VAL A 63 5.37 0.91 -17.09
CA VAL A 63 4.37 1.84 -16.58
C VAL A 63 4.88 3.25 -16.82
N ASP A 64 4.13 4.06 -17.55
CA ASP A 64 4.46 5.46 -17.75
C ASP A 64 3.84 6.38 -16.67
N LYS A 65 4.24 7.66 -16.68
CA LYS A 65 3.72 8.65 -15.73
C LYS A 65 2.20 8.82 -15.85
N LYS A 66 1.64 8.76 -17.05
CA LYS A 66 0.20 8.95 -17.29
C LYS A 66 -0.59 7.79 -16.71
N GLU A 67 -0.17 6.57 -17.00
CA GLU A 67 -0.75 5.34 -16.48
C GLU A 67 -0.77 5.31 -14.95
N PHE A 68 0.33 5.71 -14.33
CA PHE A 68 0.40 5.85 -12.86
C PHE A 68 -0.58 6.90 -12.32
N LEU A 69 -0.76 8.01 -13.04
CA LEU A 69 -1.67 9.09 -12.64
C LEU A 69 -3.15 8.75 -12.80
N VAL A 70 -3.52 7.79 -13.66
CA VAL A 70 -4.91 7.34 -13.81
C VAL A 70 -5.51 6.88 -12.47
N LEU A 71 -4.69 6.37 -11.54
CA LEU A 71 -5.11 6.06 -10.18
C LEU A 71 -5.74 7.24 -9.45
N GLN A 72 -5.09 8.39 -9.52
CA GLN A 72 -5.52 9.57 -8.76
C GLN A 72 -6.94 9.96 -9.15
N GLU A 73 -7.25 9.79 -10.42
CA GLU A 73 -8.53 10.09 -11.03
C GLU A 73 -9.63 9.08 -10.66
N ILE A 74 -9.30 7.79 -10.58
CA ILE A 74 -10.24 6.75 -10.13
C ILE A 74 -10.68 7.00 -8.69
N PHE A 75 -9.74 7.30 -7.79
CA PHE A 75 -10.07 7.56 -6.39
C PHE A 75 -10.82 8.89 -6.19
N ARG A 76 -10.48 9.92 -6.96
CA ARG A 76 -11.23 11.18 -7.01
C ARG A 76 -12.69 10.94 -7.37
N LYS A 77 -12.95 10.28 -8.50
CA LYS A 77 -14.31 9.99 -8.99
C LYS A 77 -15.12 9.09 -8.05
N LYS A 78 -14.46 8.15 -7.37
CA LYS A 78 -15.13 7.31 -6.36
C LYS A 78 -15.59 8.12 -5.15
N ASN A 79 -14.80 9.09 -4.69
CA ASN A 79 -15.19 9.97 -3.59
C ASN A 79 -16.36 10.87 -3.98
N GLU A 80 -16.37 11.40 -5.21
CA GLU A 80 -17.49 12.21 -5.73
C GLU A 80 -18.84 11.47 -5.71
N LYS A 81 -18.85 10.17 -6.02
CA LYS A 81 -20.09 9.35 -6.06
C LYS A 81 -20.62 8.94 -4.69
N ARG A 82 -19.79 8.94 -3.64
CA ARG A 82 -20.18 8.50 -2.29
C ARG A 82 -20.86 9.58 -1.45
N GLU A 83 -20.84 10.84 -1.87
CA GLU A 83 -21.22 11.98 -1.02
C GLU A 83 -22.68 12.45 -1.22
N ARG A 84 -23.60 12.04 -0.34
CA ARG A 84 -24.99 12.56 -0.25
C ARG A 84 -25.02 14.05 0.16
N LYS A 85 -26.06 14.81 -0.25
CA LYS A 85 -26.23 16.29 -0.10
C LYS A 85 -25.85 16.88 1.28
N GLY A 86 -25.06 17.96 1.29
CA GLY A 86 -24.70 18.79 2.47
C GLY A 86 -23.44 19.67 2.24
N ASP A 87 -23.26 20.77 3.00
CA ASP A 87 -22.19 21.81 2.97
C ASP A 87 -21.12 21.68 1.86
N GLU A 88 -21.44 22.17 0.65
CA GLU A 88 -20.56 22.15 -0.54
C GLU A 88 -19.22 22.86 -0.33
N GLU A 89 -19.18 23.94 0.45
CA GLU A 89 -17.97 24.75 0.64
C GLU A 89 -16.90 24.02 1.46
N LYS A 90 -17.28 23.38 2.58
CA LYS A 90 -16.36 22.56 3.38
C LYS A 90 -15.86 21.36 2.59
N ARG A 91 -16.68 20.80 1.71
CA ARG A 91 -16.32 19.68 0.82
C ARG A 91 -15.36 20.11 -0.28
N ALA A 92 -15.62 21.25 -0.91
CA ALA A 92 -14.71 21.82 -1.90
C ALA A 92 -13.35 22.10 -1.27
N MET A 93 -13.33 22.60 -0.02
CA MET A 93 -12.10 22.82 0.73
C MET A 93 -11.37 21.51 1.08
N LEU A 94 -12.09 20.47 1.51
CA LEU A 94 -11.50 19.14 1.77
C LEU A 94 -10.93 18.51 0.49
N ARG A 95 -11.61 18.66 -0.66
CA ARG A 95 -11.11 18.20 -1.96
C ARG A 95 -9.84 18.92 -2.36
N LEU A 96 -9.82 20.23 -2.20
CA LEU A 96 -8.64 21.05 -2.46
C LEU A 96 -7.45 20.60 -1.60
N GLN A 97 -7.69 20.25 -0.33
CA GLN A 97 -6.66 19.74 0.56
C GLN A 97 -6.13 18.36 0.16
N LEU A 98 -7.00 17.44 -0.27
CA LEU A 98 -6.62 16.06 -0.59
C LEU A 98 -6.02 15.90 -1.99
N TYR A 99 -6.49 16.69 -2.96
CA TYR A 99 -6.20 16.47 -4.38
C TYR A 99 -5.71 17.72 -5.14
N GLY A 100 -5.72 18.92 -4.55
CA GLY A 100 -5.32 20.15 -5.24
C GLY A 100 -6.44 20.86 -6.03
N TYR A 101 -6.09 21.94 -6.75
CA TYR A 101 -7.03 22.77 -7.51
C TYR A 101 -7.33 22.14 -8.87
N HIS A 102 -8.58 21.72 -9.10
CA HIS A 102 -9.00 21.20 -10.41
C HIS A 102 -10.40 21.69 -10.79
N THR A 103 -10.60 21.95 -12.08
CA THR A 103 -11.88 22.40 -12.65
C THR A 103 -12.93 21.29 -12.55
N SER A 104 -14.09 21.64 -11.98
CA SER A 104 -15.26 20.75 -11.97
C SER A 104 -15.68 20.47 -13.41
N THR A 105 -15.74 19.20 -13.81
CA THR A 105 -16.28 18.82 -15.11
C THR A 105 -17.58 18.04 -14.92
N ASN A 106 -18.62 18.49 -15.61
CA ASN A 106 -19.94 17.90 -15.59
C ASN A 106 -19.87 16.43 -16.03
N SER A 107 -20.25 15.51 -15.15
CA SER A 107 -20.49 14.11 -15.54
C SER A 107 -21.90 13.68 -15.14
N VAL A 108 -22.57 13.01 -16.09
CA VAL A 108 -23.94 12.51 -15.97
C VAL A 108 -23.96 11.38 -14.92
N PRO A 109 -24.86 11.41 -13.92
CA PRO A 109 -24.93 10.36 -12.92
C PRO A 109 -25.47 9.07 -13.55
N LYS A 110 -24.65 8.02 -13.58
CA LYS A 110 -25.09 6.64 -13.81
C LYS A 110 -25.27 5.94 -12.46
N THR A 111 -26.49 5.49 -12.23
CA THR A 111 -26.96 4.78 -11.03
C THR A 111 -26.51 3.32 -11.06
N GLU A 112 -25.69 2.88 -10.10
CA GLU A 112 -25.44 1.46 -9.84
C GLU A 112 -25.38 1.20 -8.33
N GLY A 113 -25.85 0.00 -7.94
CA GLY A 113 -26.33 -0.37 -6.61
C GLY A 113 -25.34 -0.31 -5.44
N GLU A 114 -25.92 -0.12 -4.26
CA GLU A 114 -25.26 -0.01 -2.97
C GLU A 114 -24.65 -1.35 -2.52
N ASP A 115 -23.32 -1.44 -2.46
CA ASP A 115 -22.60 -2.49 -1.72
C ASP A 115 -21.90 -1.86 -0.50
N LEU A 116 -22.31 -2.31 0.70
CA LEU A 116 -21.96 -1.79 2.03
C LEU A 116 -20.70 -2.41 2.65
N VAL A 117 -19.72 -2.84 1.86
CA VAL A 117 -18.44 -3.38 2.38
C VAL A 117 -17.30 -2.38 2.18
N PRO A 118 -16.42 -2.13 3.19
CA PRO A 118 -15.18 -1.40 2.99
C PRO A 118 -14.32 -2.11 1.93
N ARG A 119 -14.38 -1.63 0.67
CA ARG A 119 -13.67 -2.24 -0.46
C ARG A 119 -12.17 -1.95 -0.40
N SER A 120 -11.37 -3.00 -0.64
CA SER A 120 -9.93 -2.87 -0.82
C SER A 120 -9.58 -1.94 -1.98
N TYR A 121 -8.44 -1.26 -1.88
CA TYR A 121 -7.89 -0.40 -2.93
C TYR A 121 -7.74 -1.14 -4.26
N TRP A 122 -7.28 -2.39 -4.22
CA TRP A 122 -7.08 -3.21 -5.41
C TRP A 122 -8.38 -3.70 -6.03
N ASP A 123 -9.43 -3.91 -5.21
CA ASP A 123 -10.77 -4.20 -5.74
C ASP A 123 -11.39 -3.00 -6.42
N THR A 124 -11.10 -1.81 -5.89
CA THR A 124 -11.53 -0.55 -6.50
C THR A 124 -10.89 -0.38 -7.86
N LEU A 125 -9.59 -0.66 -7.97
CA LEU A 125 -8.89 -0.63 -9.25
C LEU A 125 -9.42 -1.67 -10.21
N ARG A 126 -9.47 -2.94 -9.81
CA ARG A 126 -9.95 -4.07 -10.63
C ARG A 126 -11.34 -3.81 -11.23
N ARG A 127 -12.24 -3.13 -10.53
CA ARG A 127 -13.58 -2.80 -11.05
C ARG A 127 -13.60 -1.54 -11.93
N SER A 128 -12.66 -0.62 -11.69
CA SER A 128 -12.55 0.62 -12.46
C SER A 128 -11.75 0.42 -13.76
N THR A 129 -10.98 -0.67 -13.86
CA THR A 129 -10.17 -1.11 -15.02
C THR A 129 -10.96 -1.69 -16.18
N SER A 130 -12.23 -1.30 -16.38
CA SER A 130 -12.86 -1.56 -17.68
C SER A 130 -12.10 -0.76 -18.74
N GLN A 131 -11.66 -1.43 -19.81
CA GLN A 131 -10.83 -0.87 -20.90
C GLN A 131 -11.38 0.47 -21.45
N ALA A 132 -12.71 0.60 -21.52
CA ALA A 132 -13.39 1.82 -21.97
C ALA A 132 -13.26 3.01 -21.00
N LEU A 133 -13.24 2.78 -19.68
CA LEU A 133 -13.01 3.84 -18.70
C LEU A 133 -11.55 4.31 -18.73
N PHE A 134 -10.60 3.40 -18.91
CA PHE A 134 -9.18 3.76 -18.94
C PHE A 134 -8.79 4.57 -20.18
N SER A 135 -9.32 4.24 -21.36
CA SER A 135 -9.13 5.07 -22.57
C SER A 135 -9.61 6.51 -22.35
N ASP A 136 -10.80 6.67 -21.78
CA ASP A 136 -11.45 7.96 -21.48
C ASP A 136 -10.71 8.77 -20.39
N LEU A 137 -9.95 8.08 -19.53
CA LEU A 137 -9.13 8.68 -18.47
C LEU A 137 -7.71 9.00 -18.97
N ALA A 138 -7.14 8.15 -19.83
CA ALA A 138 -5.85 8.34 -20.46
C ALA A 138 -5.85 9.54 -21.43
N GLU A 139 -6.94 9.73 -22.19
CA GLU A 139 -7.13 10.95 -23.02
C GLU A 139 -7.16 12.23 -22.18
N ARG A 140 -7.64 12.15 -20.93
CA ARG A 140 -7.65 13.27 -19.97
C ARG A 140 -6.36 13.37 -19.15
N ALA A 141 -5.47 12.37 -19.22
CA ALA A 141 -4.23 12.35 -18.45
C ALA A 141 -3.25 13.44 -18.92
N ASP A 142 -3.33 13.89 -20.17
CA ASP A 142 -2.53 15.01 -20.68
C ASP A 142 -2.89 16.35 -20.01
N ASP A 143 -4.18 16.65 -19.85
CA ASP A 143 -4.65 17.82 -19.10
C ASP A 143 -4.25 17.73 -17.61
N ILE A 144 -4.33 16.52 -17.04
CA ILE A 144 -4.01 16.22 -15.64
C ILE A 144 -2.50 16.35 -15.35
N SER A 145 -1.66 15.79 -16.23
CA SER A 145 -0.19 15.88 -16.19
C SER A 145 0.29 17.33 -16.14
N SER A 146 -0.41 18.24 -16.83
CA SER A 146 -0.08 19.67 -16.85
C SER A 146 -0.51 20.43 -15.59
N SER A 147 -1.50 19.91 -14.86
CA SER A 147 -2.14 20.57 -13.72
C SER A 147 -1.65 20.06 -12.35
N LEU A 148 -1.05 18.88 -12.28
CA LEU A 148 -0.62 18.27 -11.03
C LEU A 148 0.81 18.67 -10.65
N SER A 149 0.98 19.02 -9.38
CA SER A 149 2.30 19.18 -8.76
C SER A 149 3.05 17.85 -8.75
N ASP A 150 4.33 17.86 -9.13
CA ASP A 150 5.19 16.70 -8.96
C ASP A 150 5.32 16.33 -7.48
N THR A 151 5.50 15.03 -7.24
CA THR A 151 5.65 14.42 -5.92
C THR A 151 6.93 13.60 -5.85
N THR A 152 7.29 13.13 -4.65
CA THR A 152 8.49 12.30 -4.48
C THR A 152 8.38 10.99 -5.28
N LEU A 153 7.22 10.32 -5.29
CA LEU A 153 7.09 9.06 -6.04
C LEU A 153 7.13 9.28 -7.55
N LEU A 154 6.46 10.32 -8.05
CA LEU A 154 6.49 10.66 -9.48
C LEU A 154 7.91 10.94 -9.96
N VAL A 155 8.69 11.71 -9.18
CA VAL A 155 10.09 12.01 -9.51
C VAL A 155 10.98 10.78 -9.35
N HIS A 156 10.75 9.95 -8.33
CA HIS A 156 11.51 8.72 -8.09
C HIS A 156 11.35 7.72 -9.25
N PHE A 157 10.12 7.48 -9.70
CA PHE A 157 9.82 6.51 -10.76
C PHE A 157 10.08 7.05 -12.17
N PHE A 158 9.60 8.26 -12.48
CA PHE A 158 9.57 8.76 -13.87
C PHE A 158 10.62 9.84 -14.14
N GLY A 159 11.43 10.17 -13.12
CA GLY A 159 12.45 11.20 -13.17
C GLY A 159 11.88 12.61 -13.18
N LYS A 160 12.77 13.60 -13.04
CA LYS A 160 12.40 15.04 -12.97
C LYS A 160 11.68 15.58 -14.20
N LYS A 161 11.79 14.89 -15.34
CA LYS A 161 11.11 15.26 -16.59
C LYS A 161 9.85 14.42 -16.85
N GLY A 162 9.56 13.41 -16.03
CA GLY A 162 8.41 12.52 -16.19
C GLY A 162 8.44 11.69 -17.48
N LYS A 163 9.64 11.39 -18.01
CA LYS A 163 9.83 10.67 -19.28
C LYS A 163 10.45 9.28 -19.12
N ALA A 164 10.92 8.94 -17.92
CA ALA A 164 11.30 7.57 -17.65
C ALA A 164 10.05 6.73 -17.46
N GLU A 165 10.17 5.45 -17.73
CA GLU A 165 9.12 4.46 -17.57
C GLU A 165 9.59 3.43 -16.53
N LEU A 166 8.64 2.82 -15.83
CA LEU A 166 8.90 1.92 -14.72
C LEU A 166 8.65 0.47 -15.16
N ASN A 167 9.71 -0.35 -15.19
CA ASN A 167 9.58 -1.78 -15.45
C ASN A 167 9.12 -2.56 -14.20
N PHE A 168 8.72 -3.82 -14.39
CA PHE A 168 8.26 -4.67 -13.29
C PHE A 168 9.30 -4.91 -12.20
N GLU A 169 10.58 -5.07 -12.55
CA GLU A 169 11.64 -5.37 -11.58
C GLU A 169 11.84 -4.21 -10.59
N ASP A 170 11.86 -2.99 -11.12
CA ASP A 170 11.97 -1.77 -10.32
C ASP A 170 10.71 -1.54 -9.48
N PHE A 171 9.52 -1.82 -10.03
CA PHE A 171 8.25 -1.76 -9.29
C PHE A 171 8.21 -2.79 -8.15
N TYR A 172 8.60 -4.04 -8.43
CA TYR A 172 8.71 -5.11 -7.44
C TYR A 172 9.68 -4.72 -6.32
N ARG A 173 10.89 -4.28 -6.68
CA ARG A 173 11.92 -3.88 -5.73
C ARG A 173 11.47 -2.70 -4.87
N PHE A 174 10.75 -1.74 -5.42
CA PHE A 174 10.17 -0.65 -4.62
C PHE A 174 9.19 -1.17 -3.57
N MET A 175 8.27 -2.04 -3.95
CA MET A 175 7.26 -2.58 -3.05
C MET A 175 7.86 -3.43 -1.93
N ASP A 176 8.80 -4.33 -2.28
CA ASP A 176 9.52 -5.16 -1.32
C ASP A 176 10.35 -4.31 -0.34
N ASN A 177 11.06 -3.29 -0.86
CA ASN A 177 11.83 -2.37 -0.02
C ASN A 177 10.94 -1.57 0.93
N LEU A 178 9.77 -1.11 0.49
CA LEU A 178 8.83 -0.38 1.34
C LEU A 178 8.31 -1.26 2.48
N GLN A 179 7.89 -2.50 2.17
CA GLN A 179 7.48 -3.46 3.20
C GLN A 179 8.62 -3.74 4.17
N THR A 180 9.83 -3.94 3.65
CA THR A 180 11.04 -4.13 4.46
C THR A 180 11.28 -2.94 5.38
N GLU A 181 11.22 -1.72 4.87
CA GLU A 181 11.53 -0.50 5.62
C GLU A 181 10.58 -0.30 6.80
N VAL A 182 9.28 -0.55 6.60
CA VAL A 182 8.28 -0.46 7.68
C VAL A 182 8.52 -1.54 8.74
N LEU A 183 8.79 -2.78 8.33
CA LEU A 183 9.08 -3.87 9.25
C LEU A 183 10.38 -3.64 10.03
N GLU A 184 11.42 -3.10 9.38
CA GLU A 184 12.68 -2.75 10.04
C GLU A 184 12.46 -1.67 11.11
N ILE A 185 11.65 -0.64 10.83
CA ILE A 185 11.35 0.41 11.81
C ILE A 185 10.61 -0.17 13.01
N GLU A 186 9.62 -1.02 12.77
CA GLU A 186 8.87 -1.69 13.83
C GLU A 186 9.79 -2.57 14.68
N PHE A 187 10.59 -3.44 14.06
CA PHE A 187 11.54 -4.31 14.76
C PHE A 187 12.55 -3.52 15.61
N LEU A 188 13.19 -2.50 15.03
CA LEU A 188 14.19 -1.68 15.71
C LEU A 188 13.61 -0.88 16.88
N SER A 189 12.31 -0.58 16.87
CA SER A 189 11.64 0.09 17.99
C SER A 189 11.54 -0.78 19.26
N TYR A 190 11.66 -2.10 19.12
CA TYR A 190 11.64 -3.06 20.23
C TYR A 190 13.01 -3.68 20.50
N SER A 191 13.89 -3.80 19.50
CA SER A 191 15.16 -4.52 19.68
C SER A 191 16.15 -3.78 20.58
N ASN A 192 15.96 -2.49 20.85
CA ASN A 192 16.85 -1.68 21.69
C ASN A 192 18.34 -1.75 21.27
N GLY A 193 18.59 -1.89 19.97
CA GLY A 193 19.94 -2.03 19.41
C GLY A 193 20.49 -3.46 19.37
N MET A 194 19.71 -4.44 19.83
CA MET A 194 20.02 -5.87 19.72
C MET A 194 19.63 -6.42 18.35
N ASN A 195 20.17 -7.60 18.03
CA ASN A 195 19.87 -8.33 16.78
C ASN A 195 18.54 -9.12 16.84
N THR A 196 17.90 -9.14 18.01
CA THR A 196 16.67 -9.88 18.29
C THR A 196 15.71 -9.01 19.11
N ILE A 197 14.40 -9.24 18.96
CA ILE A 197 13.36 -8.78 19.89
C ILE A 197 12.95 -9.93 20.81
N SER A 198 12.43 -9.66 22.01
CA SER A 198 11.89 -10.73 22.86
C SER A 198 10.64 -11.34 22.22
N GLU A 199 10.34 -12.59 22.56
CA GLU A 199 9.08 -13.21 22.14
C GLU A 199 7.87 -12.45 22.73
N GLU A 200 8.02 -11.79 23.88
CA GLU A 200 6.97 -10.99 24.51
C GLU A 200 6.68 -9.72 23.69
N ASP A 201 7.72 -9.01 23.26
CA ASP A 201 7.61 -7.86 22.35
C ASP A 201 6.96 -8.29 21.03
N PHE A 202 7.38 -9.44 20.50
CA PHE A 202 6.78 -9.99 19.30
C PHE A 202 5.28 -10.28 19.48
N ALA A 203 4.88 -10.93 20.58
CA ALA A 203 3.46 -11.18 20.89
C ALA A 203 2.67 -9.88 21.03
N HIS A 204 3.25 -8.86 21.69
CA HIS A 204 2.66 -7.53 21.79
C HIS A 204 2.40 -6.88 20.43
N ILE A 205 3.38 -6.97 19.53
CA ILE A 205 3.25 -6.47 18.16
C ILE A 205 2.09 -7.19 17.45
N LEU A 206 2.04 -8.52 17.52
CA LEU A 206 1.00 -9.33 16.88
C LEU A 206 -0.40 -8.99 17.39
N LEU A 207 -0.55 -8.77 18.69
CA LEU A 207 -1.85 -8.44 19.29
C LEU A 207 -2.45 -7.14 18.72
N ARG A 208 -1.63 -6.19 18.24
CA ARG A 208 -2.13 -4.98 17.55
C ARG A 208 -2.85 -5.27 16.23
N TYR A 209 -2.56 -6.41 15.61
CA TYR A 209 -3.21 -6.88 14.39
C TYR A 209 -4.41 -7.80 14.66
N THR A 210 -4.82 -7.95 15.93
CA THR A 210 -5.94 -8.82 16.33
C THR A 210 -7.07 -8.02 16.98
N ASN A 211 -8.30 -8.55 16.91
CA ASN A 211 -9.48 -7.97 17.57
C ASN A 211 -9.72 -8.60 18.96
N VAL A 212 -8.64 -8.81 19.73
CA VAL A 212 -8.71 -9.49 21.03
C VAL A 212 -8.86 -8.47 22.16
N GLU A 213 -9.90 -8.65 22.99
CA GLU A 213 -10.19 -7.71 24.09
C GLU A 213 -9.23 -7.87 25.30
N ASN A 214 -8.83 -9.10 25.63
CA ASN A 214 -8.04 -9.40 26.83
C ASN A 214 -6.57 -9.69 26.50
N THR A 215 -5.84 -8.68 26.02
CA THR A 215 -4.42 -8.80 25.63
C THR A 215 -3.52 -9.26 26.78
N SER A 216 -3.79 -8.85 28.03
CA SER A 216 -2.99 -9.20 29.20
C SER A 216 -2.97 -10.71 29.48
N SER A 217 -4.11 -11.38 29.32
CA SER A 217 -4.19 -12.84 29.51
C SER A 217 -3.32 -13.63 28.52
N TYR A 218 -3.22 -13.18 27.27
CA TYR A 218 -2.37 -13.84 26.26
C TYR A 218 -0.89 -13.68 26.59
N LEU A 219 -0.49 -12.50 27.07
CA LEU A 219 0.90 -12.23 27.46
C LEU A 219 1.29 -12.99 28.73
N GLU A 220 0.38 -13.11 29.70
CA GLU A 220 0.59 -13.93 30.90
C GLU A 220 0.73 -15.42 30.56
N ASN A 221 -0.15 -15.95 29.71
CA ASN A 221 -0.04 -17.32 29.22
C ASN A 221 1.27 -17.57 28.48
N MET A 222 1.71 -16.59 27.70
CA MET A 222 2.95 -16.67 26.93
C MET A 222 4.19 -16.69 27.84
N ARG A 223 4.26 -15.84 28.87
CA ARG A 223 5.29 -15.90 29.92
C ARG A 223 5.33 -17.23 30.68
N GLY A 224 4.18 -17.86 30.90
CA GLY A 224 4.11 -19.19 31.51
C GLY A 224 4.56 -20.33 30.59
N THR A 225 4.43 -20.15 29.27
CA THR A 225 4.71 -21.19 28.25
C THR A 225 6.15 -21.13 27.74
N ILE A 226 6.74 -19.93 27.66
CA ILE A 226 8.10 -19.69 27.18
C ILE A 226 8.92 -19.07 28.33
N PRO A 227 9.45 -19.89 29.24
CA PRO A 227 10.19 -19.40 30.41
C PRO A 227 11.62 -18.94 30.07
N GLU A 228 12.17 -19.35 28.92
CA GLU A 228 13.48 -18.92 28.42
C GLU A 228 13.32 -18.22 27.07
N GLU A 229 13.69 -16.93 27.02
CA GLU A 229 13.68 -16.13 25.80
C GLU A 229 14.88 -16.47 24.92
N LYS A 230 14.61 -16.88 23.68
CA LYS A 230 15.64 -17.10 22.64
C LYS A 230 15.80 -15.86 21.77
N GLY A 231 14.75 -15.04 21.71
CA GLY A 231 14.65 -13.88 20.86
C GLY A 231 14.30 -14.22 19.42
N ILE A 232 13.61 -13.30 18.75
CA ILE A 232 13.19 -13.38 17.36
C ILE A 232 14.09 -12.48 16.53
N THR A 233 14.74 -13.04 15.51
CA THR A 233 15.58 -12.28 14.57
C THR A 233 14.73 -11.47 13.57
N PHE A 234 15.34 -10.48 12.91
CA PHE A 234 14.61 -9.71 11.89
C PHE A 234 14.12 -10.57 10.72
N ASP A 235 14.87 -11.58 10.31
CA ASP A 235 14.48 -12.47 9.21
C ASP A 235 13.26 -13.32 9.56
N GLU A 236 13.20 -13.84 10.80
CA GLU A 236 12.02 -14.56 11.32
C GLU A 236 10.81 -13.64 11.44
N PHE A 237 11.02 -12.43 12.00
CA PHE A 237 9.99 -11.40 12.10
C PHE A 237 9.41 -11.07 10.73
N ARG A 238 10.26 -10.75 9.74
CA ARG A 238 9.85 -10.44 8.36
C ARG A 238 9.11 -11.61 7.73
N SER A 239 9.63 -12.83 7.87
CA SER A 239 9.01 -14.03 7.30
C SER A 239 7.60 -14.24 7.84
N PHE A 240 7.39 -13.99 9.14
CA PHE A 240 6.05 -14.08 9.74
C PHE A 240 5.08 -13.03 9.18
N PHE A 241 5.51 -11.78 9.02
CA PHE A 241 4.66 -10.74 8.44
C PHE A 241 4.37 -10.95 6.94
N GLN A 242 5.32 -11.52 6.19
CA GLN A 242 5.08 -11.96 4.83
C GLN A 242 4.04 -13.09 4.79
N PHE A 243 4.06 -14.01 5.76
CA PHE A 243 3.02 -15.03 5.90
C PHE A 243 1.65 -14.40 6.21
N LEU A 244 1.56 -13.38 7.08
CA LEU A 244 0.30 -12.69 7.36
C LEU A 244 -0.35 -12.08 6.12
N ASN A 245 0.45 -11.57 5.18
CA ASN A 245 -0.03 -11.04 3.91
C ASN A 245 -0.59 -12.13 2.96
N ASN A 246 -0.33 -13.42 3.25
CA ASN A 246 -0.81 -14.59 2.48
C ASN A 246 -1.85 -15.42 3.27
N LEU A 247 -2.53 -14.84 4.26
CA LEU A 247 -3.48 -15.58 5.12
C LEU A 247 -4.66 -16.20 4.35
N GLU A 248 -5.04 -15.66 3.19
CA GLU A 248 -6.11 -16.26 2.38
C GLU A 248 -5.71 -17.65 1.87
N ASP A 249 -4.50 -17.78 1.32
CA ASP A 249 -3.96 -19.06 0.85
C ASP A 249 -3.79 -20.06 2.00
N PHE A 250 -3.31 -19.58 3.14
CA PHE A 250 -3.22 -20.39 4.36
C PHE A 250 -4.61 -20.83 4.86
N THR A 251 -5.60 -19.95 4.81
CA THR A 251 -6.98 -20.28 5.21
C THR A 251 -7.56 -21.38 4.33
N ILE A 252 -7.32 -21.33 3.02
CA ILE A 252 -7.75 -22.40 2.08
C ILE A 252 -7.09 -23.72 2.48
N ALA A 253 -5.79 -23.73 2.77
CA ALA A 253 -5.08 -24.92 3.23
C ALA A 253 -5.66 -25.45 4.56
N MET A 254 -5.91 -24.56 5.53
CA MET A 254 -6.48 -24.90 6.84
C MET A 254 -7.89 -25.45 6.74
N GLN A 255 -8.71 -24.93 5.82
CA GLN A 255 -10.05 -25.46 5.57
C GLN A 255 -10.00 -26.93 5.16
N MET A 256 -9.04 -27.34 4.32
CA MET A 256 -8.87 -28.76 3.96
C MET A 256 -8.57 -29.65 5.17
N TYR A 257 -7.78 -29.18 6.15
CA TYR A 257 -7.51 -29.91 7.40
C TYR A 257 -8.70 -29.91 8.37
N ASN A 258 -9.45 -28.81 8.42
CA ASN A 258 -10.65 -28.71 9.25
C ASN A 258 -11.77 -29.62 8.72
N PHE A 259 -11.92 -29.73 7.39
CA PHE A 259 -12.79 -30.74 6.76
C PHE A 259 -12.39 -32.17 7.15
N ALA A 260 -11.11 -32.41 7.43
CA ALA A 260 -10.60 -33.70 7.90
C ALA A 260 -10.70 -33.90 9.43
N SER A 261 -11.21 -32.91 10.19
CA SER A 261 -11.29 -32.92 11.67
C SER A 261 -9.97 -33.28 12.37
N ARG A 262 -8.84 -32.84 11.81
CA ARG A 262 -7.50 -33.09 12.36
C ARG A 262 -6.93 -31.81 12.95
N SER A 263 -6.41 -31.89 14.17
CA SER A 263 -5.54 -30.85 14.72
C SER A 263 -4.17 -30.90 14.02
N ILE A 264 -3.56 -29.74 13.84
CA ILE A 264 -2.26 -29.60 13.17
C ILE A 264 -1.19 -29.44 14.25
N GLY A 265 -0.19 -30.31 14.22
CA GLY A 265 1.01 -30.19 15.06
C GLY A 265 2.12 -29.44 14.33
N GLN A 266 3.12 -28.94 15.07
CA GLN A 266 4.23 -28.12 14.52
C GLN A 266 4.97 -28.77 13.34
N GLY A 267 5.05 -30.10 13.26
CA GLY A 267 5.67 -30.80 12.13
C GLY A 267 4.89 -30.76 10.80
N LYS A 268 3.70 -30.16 10.80
CA LYS A 268 2.83 -29.98 9.61
C LYS A 268 2.40 -28.52 9.38
N TYR A 269 2.88 -27.60 10.23
CA TYR A 269 2.58 -26.17 10.22
C TYR A 269 3.58 -25.40 9.37
#